data_AF-A0A5C8SJW3-F1
#
_entry.id   AF-A0A5C8SJW3-F1
#
_cell.length_a   1.000
_cell.length_b   1.000
_cell.length_c   1.000
_cell.angle_alpha   90.00
_cell.angle_beta   90.00
_cell.angle_gamma   90.00
#
_symmetry.space_group_name_H-M   'P 1'
#
loop_
_entity.id
_entity.type
_entity.pdbx_description
1 polymer ?
#
loop_
_entity_poly.entity_id
_entity_poly.type
_entity_poly.pdbx_seq_one_letter_code
_entity_poly.pdbx_strand_id
1 'polypeptide(L)'
;MARTYTPQAPISTGLRGRCPRCGEGHLFKGFLTVAPSCEACGLDYGMFDSGDGPAFFVMSIVGIFVVGLALWMEITYQPPMWVHGLVAGSLSVGLSLLLVRPLKGMLLALQYANKAEQGRFEP
;
A
#
# COMPACT_ATOMS: atom_id res chain seq x y z
N MET A 1 -2.47 -0.69 33.09
CA MET A 1 -1.54 0.43 32.81
C MET A 1 -1.69 0.83 31.35
N ALA A 2 -2.32 1.97 31.06
CA ALA A 2 -2.40 2.49 29.70
C ALA A 2 -1.00 3.01 29.31
N ARG A 3 -0.28 2.27 28.44
CA ARG A 3 0.97 2.76 27.85
C ARG A 3 0.62 3.93 26.91
N THR A 4 1.16 5.11 27.20
CA THR A 4 1.07 6.28 26.33
C THR A 4 2.10 6.11 25.22
N TYR A 5 1.66 6.09 23.95
CA TYR A 5 2.55 5.99 22.80
C TYR A 5 2.65 7.35 22.10
N THR A 6 3.83 7.73 21.66
CA THR A 6 4.04 8.95 20.87
C THR A 6 3.31 8.83 19.54
N PRO A 7 2.55 9.85 19.10
CA PRO A 7 1.91 9.85 17.80
C PRO A 7 2.92 9.61 16.69
N GLN A 8 2.73 8.56 15.90
CA GLN A 8 3.57 8.25 14.76
C GLN A 8 3.00 8.94 13.52
N ALA A 9 3.88 9.41 12.63
CA ALA A 9 3.45 9.92 11.33
C ALA A 9 2.89 8.75 10.49
N PRO A 10 1.59 8.75 10.13
CA PRO A 10 0.94 7.58 9.54
C PRO A 10 1.50 7.23 8.16
N ILE A 11 1.87 8.24 7.36
CA ILE A 11 2.42 8.04 6.03
C ILE A 11 3.78 7.34 6.09
N SER A 12 4.74 7.89 6.85
CA SER A 12 6.09 7.31 6.91
C SER A 12 6.10 5.94 7.58
N THR A 13 5.29 5.76 8.62
CA THR A 13 5.18 4.50 9.37
C THR A 13 4.51 3.42 8.53
N GLY A 14 3.43 3.77 7.81
CA GLY A 14 2.72 2.86 6.92
C GLY A 14 3.54 2.47 5.68
N LEU A 15 4.26 3.41 5.07
CA LEU A 15 5.19 3.11 3.96
C LEU A 15 6.29 2.13 4.37
N ARG A 16 6.77 2.22 5.63
CA ARG A 16 7.76 1.30 6.21
C ARG A 16 7.15 -0.04 6.66
N GLY A 17 5.83 -0.20 6.63
CA GLY A 17 5.13 -1.40 7.11
C GLY A 17 5.28 -1.61 8.62
N ARG A 18 5.30 -0.53 9.40
CA ARG A 18 5.43 -0.55 10.86
C ARG A 18 4.10 -0.26 11.55
N CYS A 19 4.02 -0.59 12.83
CA CYS A 19 2.83 -0.38 13.64
C CYS A 19 2.50 1.11 13.78
N PRO A 20 1.28 1.56 13.44
CA PRO A 20 0.90 2.98 13.51
C PRO A 20 0.78 3.50 14.95
N ARG A 21 0.70 2.62 15.96
CA ARG A 21 0.66 3.00 17.38
C ARG A 21 2.06 3.16 17.98
N CYS A 22 2.93 2.16 17.84
CA CYS A 22 4.25 2.16 18.49
C CYS A 22 5.43 2.42 17.57
N GLY A 23 5.28 2.36 16.24
CA GLY A 23 6.35 2.56 15.27
C GLY A 23 7.36 1.39 15.13
N GLU A 24 7.35 0.44 16.06
CA GLU A 24 8.38 -0.62 16.13
C GLU A 24 7.91 -1.96 15.53
N GLY A 25 6.71 -2.43 15.89
CA GLY A 25 6.22 -3.74 15.45
C GLY A 25 5.93 -3.81 13.95
N HIS A 26 6.00 -5.01 13.37
CA HIS A 26 5.69 -5.21 11.96
C HIS A 26 4.17 -5.26 11.71
N LEU A 27 3.73 -4.58 10.66
CA LEU A 27 2.32 -4.58 10.24
C LEU A 27 1.96 -5.85 9.43
N PHE A 28 2.92 -6.44 8.74
CA PHE A 28 2.70 -7.55 7.80
C PHE A 28 3.40 -8.84 8.26
N LYS A 29 2.68 -9.96 8.20
CA LYS A 29 3.19 -11.33 8.40
C LYS A 29 3.36 -12.03 7.05
N GLY A 30 4.30 -11.56 6.23
CA GLY A 30 4.52 -12.04 4.86
C GLY A 30 4.57 -10.88 3.87
N PHE A 31 4.19 -11.10 2.61
CA PHE A 31 4.26 -10.07 1.55
C PHE A 31 3.10 -9.07 1.61
N LEU A 32 1.86 -9.52 1.74
CA LEU A 32 0.67 -8.65 1.81
C LEU A 32 -0.29 -8.98 2.95
N THR A 33 -0.04 -10.08 3.66
CA THR A 33 -0.86 -10.54 4.78
C THR A 33 -0.62 -9.63 5.98
N VAL A 34 -1.68 -8.98 6.47
CA VAL A 34 -1.62 -8.17 7.69
C VAL A 34 -1.51 -9.12 8.89
N ALA A 35 -0.64 -8.81 9.84
CA ALA A 35 -0.56 -9.59 11.09
C ALA A 35 -1.88 -9.43 11.88
N PRO A 36 -2.28 -10.39 12.74
CA PRO A 36 -3.48 -10.21 13.57
C PRO A 36 -3.27 -9.15 14.66
N SER A 37 -2.05 -9.03 15.20
CA SER A 37 -1.74 -8.06 16.25
C SER A 37 -0.28 -7.63 16.21
N CYS A 38 0.01 -6.45 16.77
CA CYS A 38 1.36 -5.94 16.94
C CYS A 38 2.13 -6.74 18.01
N GLU A 39 3.33 -7.20 17.69
CA GLU A 39 4.23 -7.92 18.59
C GLU A 39 4.79 -7.07 19.76
N ALA A 40 4.88 -5.75 19.60
CA ALA A 40 5.47 -4.86 20.61
C ALA A 40 4.42 -4.20 21.53
N CYS A 41 3.31 -3.73 20.95
CA CYS A 41 2.30 -2.96 21.68
C CYS A 41 0.95 -3.67 21.86
N GLY A 42 0.76 -4.84 21.24
CA GLY A 42 -0.48 -5.61 21.32
C GLY A 42 -1.69 -4.97 20.63
N LEU A 43 -1.47 -3.99 19.74
CA LEU A 43 -2.56 -3.43 18.92
C LEU A 43 -3.15 -4.51 18.03
N ASP A 44 -4.45 -4.77 18.15
CA ASP A 44 -5.19 -5.63 17.24
C ASP A 44 -5.33 -4.94 15.87
N TYR A 45 -4.91 -5.64 14.82
CA TYR A 45 -5.00 -5.16 13.44
C TYR A 45 -6.23 -5.70 12.71
N GLY A 46 -6.97 -6.66 13.28
CA GLY A 46 -8.12 -7.29 12.65
C GLY A 46 -9.29 -6.33 12.37
N MET A 47 -9.33 -5.20 13.06
CA MET A 47 -10.31 -4.13 12.83
C MET A 47 -10.00 -3.26 11.61
N PHE A 48 -8.79 -3.33 11.05
CA PHE A 48 -8.39 -2.51 9.91
C PHE A 48 -8.49 -3.32 8.61
N ASP A 49 -9.45 -2.95 7.79
CA ASP A 49 -9.57 -3.47 6.43
C ASP A 49 -9.54 -2.31 5.42
N SER A 50 -8.45 -2.23 4.66
CA SER A 50 -8.29 -1.25 3.58
C SER A 50 -9.08 -1.59 2.32
N GLY A 51 -9.70 -2.77 2.27
CA GLY A 51 -10.40 -3.27 1.08
C GLY A 51 -9.54 -3.19 -0.18
N ASP A 52 -10.16 -2.82 -1.29
CA ASP A 52 -9.52 -2.62 -2.60
C ASP A 52 -8.87 -1.24 -2.79
N GLY A 53 -8.93 -0.36 -1.77
CA GLY A 53 -8.33 0.97 -1.82
C GLY A 53 -6.88 0.98 -2.32
N PRO A 54 -5.98 0.11 -1.81
CA PRO A 54 -4.60 0.05 -2.29
C PRO A 54 -4.50 -0.27 -3.79
N ALA A 55 -5.34 -1.17 -4.31
CA ALA A 55 -5.26 -1.61 -5.70
C ALA A 55 -5.61 -0.48 -6.68
N PHE A 56 -6.62 0.33 -6.36
CA PHE A 56 -7.00 1.49 -7.17
C PHE A 56 -5.84 2.49 -7.34
N PHE A 57 -5.15 2.82 -6.24
CA PHE A 57 -4.00 3.74 -6.28
C PHE A 57 -2.82 3.13 -7.03
N VAL A 58 -2.52 1.84 -6.84
CA VAL A 58 -1.47 1.14 -7.59
C VAL A 58 -1.76 1.21 -9.09
N MET A 59 -2.96 0.79 -9.53
CA MET A 59 -3.33 0.76 -10.95
C MET A 59 -3.27 2.15 -11.59
N SER A 60 -3.74 3.18 -10.89
CA SER A 60 -3.75 4.56 -11.41
C SER A 60 -2.33 5.10 -11.60
N ILE A 61 -1.45 4.93 -10.61
CA ILE A 61 -0.07 5.41 -10.67
C ILE A 61 0.72 4.64 -11.73
N VAL A 62 0.62 3.31 -11.72
CA VAL A 62 1.31 2.45 -12.68
C VAL A 62 0.80 2.72 -14.10
N GLY A 63 -0.51 2.84 -14.30
CA GLY A 63 -1.11 3.12 -15.60
C GLY A 63 -0.61 4.42 -16.22
N ILE A 64 -0.63 5.52 -15.47
CA ILE A 64 -0.13 6.83 -15.95
C ILE A 64 1.35 6.73 -16.35
N PHE A 65 2.15 6.08 -15.51
CA PHE A 65 3.59 5.98 -15.74
C PHE A 65 3.92 5.09 -16.96
N VAL A 66 3.31 3.90 -17.03
CA VAL A 66 3.58 2.93 -18.10
C VAL A 66 3.06 3.43 -19.44
N VAL A 67 1.86 4.01 -19.50
CA VAL A 67 1.30 4.56 -20.74
C VAL A 67 2.11 5.77 -21.21
N GLY A 68 2.49 6.66 -20.29
CA GLY A 68 3.35 7.80 -20.61
C GLY A 68 4.70 7.38 -21.21
N LEU A 69 5.33 6.36 -20.61
CA LEU A 69 6.60 5.82 -21.12
C LEU A 69 6.41 5.10 -22.47
N ALA A 70 5.33 4.35 -22.63
CA ALA A 70 5.03 3.66 -23.89
C ALA A 70 4.82 4.66 -25.04
N LEU A 71 4.09 5.76 -24.79
CA LEU A 71 3.88 6.81 -25.79
C LEU A 71 5.19 7.54 -26.12
N TRP A 72 6.01 7.86 -25.12
CA TRP A 72 7.32 8.47 -25.35
C TRP A 72 8.24 7.56 -26.18
N MET A 73 8.23 6.25 -25.89
CA MET A 73 8.99 5.25 -26.62
C MET A 73 8.52 5.13 -28.07
N GLU A 74 7.21 5.15 -28.32
CA GLU A 74 6.63 5.14 -29.68
C GLU A 74 7.11 6.35 -30.48
N ILE A 75 7.00 7.56 -29.92
CA ILE A 75 7.36 8.81 -30.60
C ILE A 75 8.87 8.87 -30.89
N THR A 76 9.71 8.34 -29.99
CA THR A 76 11.17 8.52 -30.06
C THR A 76 11.85 7.40 -30.86
N TYR A 77 11.40 6.16 -30.73
CA TYR A 77 12.11 4.98 -31.22
C TYR A 77 11.30 4.12 -32.19
N GLN A 78 9.97 4.29 -32.26
CA GLN A 78 9.05 3.48 -33.06
C GLN A 78 9.37 1.96 -33.01
N PRO A 79 9.55 1.36 -31.82
CA PRO A 79 9.96 -0.02 -31.75
C PRO A 79 8.81 -0.96 -32.13
N PRO A 80 9.12 -2.21 -32.54
CA PRO A 80 8.09 -3.17 -32.88
C PRO A 80 7.21 -3.51 -31.67
N MET A 81 5.93 -3.81 -31.92
CA MET A 81 4.90 -4.00 -30.88
C MET A 81 5.24 -5.02 -29.77
N TRP A 82 6.07 -6.02 -30.08
CA TRP A 82 6.50 -6.99 -29.07
C TRP A 82 7.41 -6.37 -28.00
N VAL A 83 8.23 -5.38 -28.37
CA VAL A 83 9.08 -4.63 -27.43
C VAL A 83 8.21 -3.80 -26.52
N HIS A 84 7.18 -3.13 -27.07
CA HIS A 84 6.19 -2.41 -26.27
C HIS A 84 5.52 -3.33 -25.25
N GLY A 85 5.05 -4.50 -25.69
CA GLY A 85 4.41 -5.48 -24.81
C GLY A 85 5.32 -5.95 -23.68
N LEU A 86 6.60 -6.26 -23.98
CA LEU A 86 7.56 -6.70 -22.98
C LEU A 86 7.93 -5.60 -21.99
N VAL A 87 8.23 -4.39 -22.48
CA VAL A 87 8.63 -3.26 -21.63
C VAL A 87 7.47 -2.82 -20.76
N ALA A 88 6.30 -2.55 -21.36
CA ALA A 88 5.11 -2.13 -20.63
C ALA A 88 4.64 -3.21 -19.65
N GLY A 89 4.62 -4.49 -20.06
CA GLY A 89 4.22 -5.61 -19.22
C GLY A 89 5.16 -5.81 -18.03
N SER A 90 6.47 -5.85 -18.27
CA SER A 90 7.46 -6.01 -17.19
C SER A 90 7.44 -4.85 -16.20
N LEU A 91 7.37 -3.60 -16.68
CA LEU A 91 7.20 -2.43 -15.83
C LEU A 91 5.91 -2.47 -15.03
N SER A 92 4.79 -2.84 -15.66
CA SER A 92 3.49 -2.91 -14.98
C SER A 92 3.53 -3.90 -13.82
N VAL A 93 4.09 -5.09 -14.03
CA VAL A 93 4.22 -6.11 -12.97
C VAL A 93 5.20 -5.64 -11.89
N GLY A 94 6.38 -5.16 -12.28
CA GLY A 94 7.42 -4.74 -11.35
C GLY A 94 6.97 -3.58 -10.45
N LEU A 95 6.40 -2.52 -11.05
CA LEU A 95 5.90 -1.36 -10.31
C LEU A 95 4.70 -1.72 -9.44
N SER A 96 3.78 -2.56 -9.93
CA SER A 96 2.63 -2.99 -9.12
C SER A 96 3.06 -3.72 -7.85
N LEU A 97 4.00 -4.67 -7.97
CA LEU A 97 4.54 -5.41 -6.84
C LEU A 97 5.32 -4.52 -5.86
N LEU A 98 6.02 -3.50 -6.38
CA LEU A 98 6.75 -2.55 -5.56
C LEU A 98 5.80 -1.63 -4.77
N LEU A 99 4.73 -1.14 -5.39
CA LEU A 99 3.83 -0.15 -4.79
C LEU A 99 2.74 -0.76 -3.89
N VAL A 100 2.32 -2.00 -4.14
CA VAL A 100 1.19 -2.60 -3.42
C VAL A 100 1.41 -2.68 -1.91
N ARG A 101 2.63 -3.04 -1.47
CA ARG A 101 2.98 -3.16 -0.05
C ARG A 101 3.02 -1.81 0.67
N PRO A 102 3.75 -0.78 0.19
CA PRO A 102 3.79 0.52 0.86
C PRO A 102 2.42 1.22 0.86
N LEU A 103 1.64 1.14 -0.22
CA LEU A 103 0.31 1.75 -0.27
C LEU A 103 -0.67 1.06 0.68
N LYS A 104 -0.65 -0.27 0.76
CA LYS A 104 -1.47 -1.00 1.72
C LYS A 104 -1.12 -0.61 3.15
N GLY A 105 0.17 -0.52 3.47
CA GLY A 105 0.62 -0.13 4.81
C GLY A 105 0.26 1.31 5.16
N MET A 106 0.40 2.23 4.20
CA MET A 106 0.01 3.63 4.33
C MET A 106 -1.50 3.77 4.60
N LEU A 107 -2.34 3.07 3.85
CA LEU A 107 -3.80 3.14 4.04
C LEU A 107 -4.24 2.58 5.39
N LEU A 108 -3.65 1.47 5.85
CA LEU A 108 -3.92 0.93 7.20
C LEU A 108 -3.50 1.91 8.30
N ALA A 109 -2.33 2.55 8.16
CA ALA A 109 -1.88 3.56 9.11
C ALA A 109 -2.78 4.81 9.12
N LEU A 110 -3.29 5.21 7.96
CA LEU A 110 -4.25 6.31 7.82
C LEU A 110 -5.62 5.95 8.40
N GLN A 111 -6.10 4.71 8.24
CA GLN A 111 -7.32 4.24 8.89
C GLN A 111 -7.19 4.31 10.41
N TYR A 112 -6.07 3.85 10.96
CA TYR A 112 -5.78 3.96 12.39
C TYR A 112 -5.76 5.42 12.86
N ALA A 113 -5.05 6.30 12.15
CA ALA A 113 -4.92 7.71 12.54
C ALA A 113 -6.25 8.47 12.47
N ASN A 114 -7.08 8.19 11.47
CA ASN A 114 -8.38 8.84 11.28
C ASN A 114 -9.53 8.12 12.02
N LYS A 115 -9.25 7.02 12.73
CA LYS A 115 -10.25 6.18 13.40
C LYS A 115 -11.37 5.74 12.45
N ALA A 116 -11.00 5.43 11.21
CA ALA A 116 -11.95 4.96 10.22
C ALA A 116 -12.37 3.53 10.55
N GLU A 117 -13.67 3.32 10.72
CA GLU A 117 -14.28 2.01 10.98
C GLU A 117 -15.45 1.77 10.03
N GLN A 118 -15.76 0.50 9.78
CA GLN A 118 -16.96 0.15 9.01
C GLN A 118 -18.21 0.55 9.78
N GLY A 119 -19.09 1.32 9.14
CA GLY A 119 -20.38 1.69 9.72
C GLY A 119 -21.21 0.44 9.99
N ARG A 120 -21.58 0.19 11.25
CA ARG A 120 -22.49 -0.89 11.63
C ARG A 120 -23.89 -0.30 11.67
N PHE A 121 -24.78 -0.81 10.82
CA PHE A 121 -26.21 -0.51 10.92
C PHE A 121 -26.83 -1.54 11.86
N GLU A 122 -27.26 -1.09 13.04
CA GLU A 122 -28.14 -1.91 13.88
C GLU A 122 -29.56 -1.84 13.29
N PRO A 123 -30.22 -2.98 13.03
CA PRO A 123 -31.55 -3.03 12.44
C PRO A 123 -32.65 -2.52 13.39
#